data_AF-A0A455UCW7-F1
#
_entry.id   AF-A0A455UCW7-F1
#
_cell.length_a   1.000
_cell.length_b   1.000
_cell.length_c   1.000
_cell.angle_alpha   90.00
_cell.angle_beta   90.00
_cell.angle_gamma   90.00
#
_symmetry.space_group_name_H-M   'P 1'
#
loop_
_entity.id
_entity.type
_entity.pdbx_description
1 polymer ?
#
loop_
_entity_poly.entity_id
_entity_poly.type
_entity_poly.pdbx_seq_one_letter_code
_entity_poly.pdbx_strand_id
1 'polypeptide(L)'
;MQAYLIEFVNLLLRWLHVIAAIAWIGESIYFVMLDNSLRTPKAAEDREKGVFGEMWSVHGGGFYHNQKYATAPAKLPNDLHWSFWKAYTTWLSGFALFVILYMVNPGFYLVNPNSPWGGPPT
;
A
#
# COMPACT_ATOMS: atom_id res chain seq x y z
N MET A 1 30.08 7.61 -15.06
CA MET A 1 29.11 6.49 -15.20
C MET A 1 28.37 6.17 -13.91
N GLN A 2 29.05 5.96 -12.77
CA GLN A 2 28.40 5.63 -11.49
C GLN A 2 27.38 6.67 -11.00
N ALA A 3 27.71 7.97 -11.09
CA ALA A 3 26.78 9.04 -10.72
C ALA A 3 25.46 8.99 -11.51
N TYR A 4 25.54 8.81 -12.83
CA TYR A 4 24.34 8.66 -13.67
C TYR A 4 23.47 7.46 -13.27
N LEU A 5 24.09 6.33 -12.89
CA LEU A 5 23.35 5.17 -12.43
C LEU A 5 22.56 5.48 -11.15
N ILE A 6 23.19 6.18 -10.20
CA ILE A 6 22.54 6.57 -8.94
C ILE A 6 21.35 7.49 -9.20
N GLU A 7 21.49 8.48 -10.09
CA GLU A 7 20.39 9.38 -10.47
C GLU A 7 19.22 8.62 -11.11
N PHE A 8 19.49 7.69 -12.03
CA PHE A 8 18.45 6.86 -12.63
C PHE A 8 17.76 5.94 -11.61
N VAL A 9 18.52 5.30 -10.72
CA VAL A 9 17.96 4.49 -9.64
C VAL A 9 17.09 5.35 -8.72
N ASN A 10 17.53 6.57 -8.40
CA ASN A 10 16.77 7.51 -7.59
C ASN A 10 15.44 7.85 -8.26
N LEU A 11 15.45 8.17 -9.55
CA LEU A 11 14.25 8.46 -10.33
C LEU A 11 13.28 7.27 -10.35
N LEU A 12 13.78 6.07 -10.65
CA LEU A 12 12.95 4.87 -10.72
C LEU A 12 12.35 4.52 -9.35
N LEU A 13 13.13 4.63 -8.28
CA LEU A 13 12.63 4.37 -6.92
C LEU A 13 11.57 5.39 -6.48
N ARG A 14 11.72 6.67 -6.84
CA ARG A 14 10.69 7.69 -6.58
C ARG A 14 9.39 7.35 -7.28
N TRP A 15 9.45 7.02 -8.56
CA TRP A 15 8.25 6.66 -9.32
C TRP A 15 7.63 5.37 -8.81
N LEU A 16 8.43 4.34 -8.50
CA LEU A 16 7.96 3.12 -7.86
C LEU A 16 7.22 3.45 -6.55
N HIS A 17 7.82 4.28 -5.70
CA HIS A 17 7.24 4.66 -4.41
C HIS A 17 5.90 5.38 -4.58
N VAL A 18 5.83 6.38 -5.46
CA VAL A 18 4.61 7.15 -5.71
C VAL A 18 3.51 6.25 -6.29
N ILE A 19 3.82 5.40 -7.26
CA ILE A 19 2.84 4.48 -7.86
C ILE A 19 2.33 3.48 -6.81
N ALA A 20 3.23 2.90 -6.01
CA ALA A 20 2.86 1.98 -4.94
C ALA A 20 1.96 2.66 -3.89
N ALA A 21 2.29 3.91 -3.51
CA ALA A 21 1.50 4.70 -2.57
C ALA A 21 0.09 5.00 -3.12
N ILE A 22 -0.03 5.40 -4.39
CA ILE A 22 -1.33 5.61 -5.04
C ILE A 22 -2.15 4.32 -5.04
N ALA A 23 -1.53 3.19 -5.41
CA ALA A 23 -2.20 1.90 -5.41
C ALA A 23 -2.67 1.47 -4.00
N TRP A 24 -1.83 1.66 -2.99
CA TRP A 24 -2.16 1.31 -1.60
C TRP A 24 -3.28 2.18 -1.04
N ILE A 25 -3.21 3.51 -1.24
CA ILE A 25 -4.25 4.44 -0.79
C ILE A 25 -5.56 4.20 -1.54
N GLY A 26 -5.50 4.01 -2.86
CA GLY A 26 -6.68 3.74 -3.69
C GLY A 26 -7.40 2.46 -3.26
N GLU A 27 -6.65 1.38 -3.02
CA GLU A 27 -7.21 0.14 -2.49
C GLU A 27 -7.82 0.34 -1.09
N SER A 28 -7.18 1.13 -0.22
CA SER A 28 -7.69 1.43 1.11
C SER A 28 -9.03 2.18 1.05
N ILE A 29 -9.14 3.19 0.19
CA ILE A 29 -10.40 3.94 -0.02
C ILE A 29 -11.49 3.01 -0.58
N TYR A 30 -11.14 2.12 -1.50
CA TYR A 30 -12.07 1.12 -2.01
C TYR A 30 -12.62 0.23 -0.89
N PHE A 31 -11.75 -0.31 -0.02
CA PHE A 31 -12.21 -1.16 1.09
C PHE A 31 -13.02 -0.40 2.14
N VAL A 32 -12.69 0.87 2.42
CA VAL A 32 -13.53 1.72 3.28
C VAL A 32 -14.92 1.92 2.68
N MET A 33 -15.00 2.18 1.37
CA MET A 33 -16.28 2.32 0.67
C MET A 33 -17.07 1.01 0.68
N LEU A 34 -16.40 -0.12 0.41
CA LEU A 34 -17.01 -1.45 0.45
C LEU A 34 -17.59 -1.73 1.85
N ASP A 35 -16.80 -1.55 2.90
CA ASP A 35 -17.20 -1.79 4.29
C ASP A 35 -18.40 -0.93 4.71
N ASN A 36 -18.39 0.36 4.34
CA ASN A 36 -19.49 1.29 4.63
C ASN A 36 -20.76 1.00 3.83
N SER A 37 -20.66 0.22 2.75
CA SER A 37 -21.77 -0.09 1.86
C SER A 37 -22.38 -1.47 2.12
N LEU A 38 -21.81 -2.25 3.05
CA LEU A 38 -22.33 -3.56 3.43
C LEU A 38 -23.75 -3.44 3.99
N ARG A 39 -24.62 -4.34 3.55
CA ARG A 39 -25.98 -4.50 4.06
C ARG A 39 -26.10 -5.83 4.81
N THR A 40 -27.03 -5.89 5.76
CA THR A 40 -27.36 -7.14 6.43
C THR A 40 -27.78 -8.21 5.41
N PRO A 41 -27.25 -9.44 5.48
CA PRO A 41 -27.57 -10.49 4.51
C PRO A 41 -29.07 -10.77 4.44
N LYS A 42 -29.63 -10.79 3.23
CA LYS A 42 -31.07 -11.06 3.03
C LYS A 42 -31.37 -12.57 3.07
N ALA A 43 -30.48 -13.39 2.52
CA ALA A 43 -30.65 -14.84 2.51
C ALA A 43 -30.39 -15.45 3.91
N ALA A 44 -31.24 -16.40 4.32
CA ALA A 44 -31.06 -17.11 5.58
C ALA A 44 -29.75 -17.93 5.57
N GLU A 45 -29.44 -18.56 4.44
CA GLU A 45 -28.23 -19.35 4.24
C GLU A 45 -26.93 -18.56 4.48
N ASP A 46 -26.89 -17.29 4.06
CA ASP A 46 -25.71 -16.44 4.26
C ASP A 46 -25.53 -16.06 5.73
N ARG A 47 -26.64 -15.89 6.46
CA ARG A 47 -26.59 -15.69 7.92
C ARG A 47 -26.11 -16.95 8.64
N GLU A 48 -26.59 -18.12 8.23
CA GLU A 48 -26.14 -19.41 8.78
C GLU A 48 -24.64 -19.67 8.54
N LYS A 49 -24.11 -19.20 7.40
CA LYS A 49 -22.67 -19.25 7.10
C LYS A 49 -21.83 -18.24 7.90
N GLY A 50 -22.46 -17.35 8.67
CA GLY A 50 -21.78 -16.33 9.47
C GLY A 50 -21.35 -15.08 8.67
N VAL A 51 -21.99 -14.80 7.54
CA VAL A 51 -21.76 -13.55 6.80
C VAL A 51 -22.22 -12.38 7.66
N PHE A 52 -21.32 -11.44 7.92
CA PHE A 52 -21.60 -10.23 8.67
C PHE A 52 -22.34 -9.20 7.82
N GLY A 53 -21.93 -9.05 6.56
CA GLY A 53 -22.54 -8.13 5.61
C GLY A 53 -22.25 -8.52 4.17
N GLU A 54 -23.14 -8.12 3.27
CA GLU A 54 -23.04 -8.37 1.85
C GLU A 54 -23.20 -7.09 1.02
N MET A 55 -22.54 -7.06 -0.14
CA MET A 55 -22.70 -6.01 -1.14
C MET A 55 -22.77 -6.62 -2.54
N TRP A 56 -23.78 -6.21 -3.29
CA TRP A 56 -23.90 -6.50 -4.72
C TRP A 56 -23.39 -5.32 -5.54
N SER A 57 -22.58 -5.58 -6.55
CA SER A 57 -22.11 -4.56 -7.49
C SER A 57 -22.08 -5.08 -8.92
N VAL A 58 -22.11 -4.16 -9.88
CA VAL A 58 -22.01 -4.47 -11.31
C VAL A 58 -20.83 -3.71 -11.91
N HIS A 59 -20.01 -4.38 -12.70
CA HIS A 59 -18.92 -3.75 -13.45
C HIS A 59 -18.60 -4.55 -14.71
N GLY A 60 -18.44 -3.86 -15.86
CA GLY A 60 -18.14 -4.52 -17.13
C GLY A 60 -19.22 -5.51 -17.61
N GLY A 61 -20.47 -5.35 -17.17
CA GLY A 61 -21.58 -6.26 -17.47
C GLY A 61 -21.67 -7.50 -16.58
N GLY A 62 -20.71 -7.73 -15.67
CA GLY A 62 -20.74 -8.81 -14.68
C GLY A 62 -21.26 -8.34 -13.31
N PHE A 63 -21.77 -9.27 -12.52
CA PHE A 63 -22.26 -9.03 -11.15
C PHE A 63 -21.31 -9.65 -10.12
N TYR A 64 -21.01 -8.89 -9.07
CA TYR A 64 -20.18 -9.33 -7.94
C TYR A 64 -21.05 -9.41 -6.70
N HIS A 65 -20.88 -10.49 -5.94
CA HIS A 65 -21.49 -10.69 -4.62
C HIS A 65 -20.39 -10.77 -3.58
N ASN A 66 -20.10 -9.63 -2.95
CA ASN A 66 -19.06 -9.54 -1.93
C ASN A 66 -19.66 -9.86 -0.57
N GLN A 67 -19.11 -10.84 0.11
CA GLN A 67 -19.53 -11.25 1.46
C GLN A 67 -18.37 -11.06 2.43
N LYS A 68 -18.61 -10.27 3.48
CA LYS A 68 -17.65 -10.08 4.57
C LYS A 68 -18.04 -10.94 5.76
N TYR A 69 -17.08 -11.68 6.29
CA TYR A 69 -17.23 -12.48 7.51
C TYR A 69 -16.57 -11.73 8.67
N ALA A 70 -17.20 -11.72 9.86
CA ALA A 70 -16.63 -11.07 11.04
C ALA A 70 -15.43 -11.84 11.61
N THR A 71 -15.39 -13.15 11.36
CA THR A 71 -14.31 -14.06 11.77
C THR A 71 -14.00 -15.03 10.63
N ALA A 72 -12.96 -15.85 10.79
CA ALA A 72 -12.61 -16.85 9.80
C ALA A 72 -13.81 -17.80 9.55
N PRO A 73 -14.18 -18.04 8.28
CA PRO A 73 -15.25 -18.99 7.97
C PRO A 73 -14.83 -20.42 8.30
N ALA A 74 -15.81 -21.32 8.48
CA ALA A 74 -15.56 -22.73 8.81
C ALA A 74 -14.67 -23.45 7.79
N LYS A 75 -14.71 -23.02 6.52
CA LYS A 75 -13.84 -23.49 5.45
C LYS A 75 -13.20 -22.30 4.75
N LEU A 76 -11.90 -22.13 4.94
CA LEU A 76 -11.11 -21.16 4.19
C LEU A 76 -10.77 -21.72 2.80
N PRO A 77 -10.90 -20.91 1.74
CA PRO A 77 -10.45 -21.31 0.40
C PRO A 77 -8.92 -21.44 0.36
N ASN A 78 -8.42 -22.31 -0.53
CA ASN A 78 -6.98 -22.50 -0.71
C ASN A 78 -6.33 -21.31 -1.43
N ASP A 79 -7.09 -20.62 -2.28
CA ASP A 79 -6.72 -19.48 -3.12
C ASP A 79 -7.08 -18.14 -2.47
N LEU A 80 -6.68 -17.97 -1.20
CA LEU A 80 -6.93 -16.73 -0.47
C LEU A 80 -6.00 -15.62 -0.98
N HIS A 81 -6.57 -14.61 -1.63
CA HIS A 81 -5.82 -13.41 -1.99
C HIS A 81 -5.73 -12.44 -0.80
N TRP A 82 -4.50 -12.19 -0.33
CA TRP A 82 -4.24 -11.18 0.69
C TRP A 82 -3.56 -9.95 0.07
N SER A 83 -4.25 -8.81 0.10
CA SER A 83 -3.81 -7.54 -0.48
C SER A 83 -2.77 -6.78 0.38
N PHE A 84 -1.64 -7.39 0.72
CA PHE A 84 -0.61 -6.70 1.51
C PHE A 84 0.50 -6.04 0.67
N TRP A 85 0.74 -6.53 -0.55
CA TRP A 85 1.90 -6.13 -1.37
C TRP A 85 2.02 -4.63 -1.65
N LYS A 86 0.91 -3.90 -1.78
CA LYS A 86 0.95 -2.47 -2.08
C LYS A 86 1.54 -1.69 -0.91
N ALA A 87 1.06 -1.95 0.31
CA ALA A 87 1.60 -1.36 1.53
C ALA A 87 3.08 -1.72 1.75
N TYR A 88 3.44 -3.00 1.59
CA TYR A 88 4.82 -3.46 1.74
C TYR A 88 5.76 -2.81 0.72
N THR A 89 5.35 -2.71 -0.54
CA THR A 89 6.13 -2.06 -1.59
C THR A 89 6.31 -0.56 -1.31
N THR A 90 5.26 0.13 -0.86
CA THR A 90 5.37 1.55 -0.46
C THR A 90 6.36 1.71 0.68
N TRP A 91 6.27 0.87 1.72
CA TRP A 91 7.19 0.95 2.85
C TRP A 91 8.64 0.67 2.44
N LEU A 92 8.89 -0.42 1.71
CA LEU A 92 10.23 -0.81 1.26
C LEU A 92 10.87 0.26 0.36
N SER A 93 10.12 0.76 -0.62
CA SER A 93 10.60 1.81 -1.52
C SER A 93 10.83 3.14 -0.79
N GLY A 94 9.99 3.48 0.18
CA GLY A 94 10.15 4.67 1.02
C GLY A 94 11.38 4.58 1.90
N PHE A 95 11.62 3.42 2.51
CA PHE A 95 12.82 3.16 3.29
C PHE A 95 14.08 3.20 2.42
N ALA A 96 14.06 2.61 1.23
CA ALA A 96 15.18 2.68 0.29
C ALA A 96 15.48 4.13 -0.13
N LEU A 97 14.46 4.94 -0.43
CA LEU A 97 14.62 6.36 -0.73
C LEU A 97 15.20 7.12 0.46
N PHE A 98 14.73 6.84 1.68
CA PHE A 98 15.28 7.44 2.89
C PHE A 98 16.78 7.16 3.01
N VAL A 99 17.21 5.91 2.83
CA VAL A 99 18.63 5.53 2.89
C VAL A 99 19.44 6.25 1.81
N ILE A 100 19.00 6.19 0.55
CA ILE A 100 19.76 6.75 -0.58
C ILE A 100 19.88 8.27 -0.48
N LEU A 101 18.79 8.95 -0.14
CA LEU A 101 18.78 10.42 -0.10
C LEU A 101 19.51 10.95 1.13
N TYR A 102 19.19 10.41 2.31
CA TYR A 102 19.63 11.03 3.55
C TYR A 102 20.86 10.38 4.15
N MET A 103 21.02 9.06 4.03
CA MET A 103 22.12 8.33 4.69
C MET A 103 23.36 8.21 3.81
N VAL A 104 23.20 8.06 2.48
CA VAL A 104 24.34 7.92 1.55
C VAL A 104 24.98 9.27 1.21
N ASN A 105 24.19 10.35 1.11
CA ASN A 105 24.71 11.70 0.87
C ASN A 105 24.16 12.71 1.90
N PRO A 106 24.54 12.57 3.18
CA PRO A 106 24.07 13.46 4.24
C PRO A 106 24.56 14.90 4.02
N GLY A 107 25.70 15.08 3.35
CA GLY A 107 26.28 16.39 3.05
C GLY A 107 25.34 17.32 2.29
N PHE A 108 24.54 16.77 1.38
CA PHE A 108 23.63 17.55 0.54
C PHE A 108 22.28 17.85 1.21
N TYR A 109 21.73 16.89 1.96
CA TYR A 109 20.35 16.96 2.48
C TYR A 109 20.23 17.18 3.99
N LEU A 110 21.24 16.78 4.78
CA LEU A 110 21.18 16.82 6.25
C LEU A 110 22.18 17.80 6.87
N VAL A 111 23.31 18.06 6.21
CA VAL A 111 24.36 18.93 6.73
C VAL A 111 24.19 20.34 6.18
N ASN A 112 24.18 21.33 7.06
CA ASN A 112 24.28 22.73 6.65
C ASN A 112 25.76 23.11 6.45
N PRO A 113 26.21 23.44 5.23
CA PRO A 113 27.61 23.80 4.97
C PRO A 113 28.04 25.07 5.69
N ASN A 114 27.09 25.95 6.02
CA ASN A 114 27.32 27.22 6.70
C ASN A 114 27.12 27.13 8.22
N SER A 115 27.03 25.90 8.77
CA SER A 115 26.89 25.73 10.21
C SER A 115 28.16 26.22 10.92
N PRO A 116 28.06 27.17 11.89
CA PRO A 116 29.21 27.59 12.69
C PRO A 116 29.73 26.49 13.62
N TRP A 117 29.01 25.36 13.70
CA TRP A 117 29.36 24.17 14.47
C TRP A 117 29.90 23.02 13.60
N GLY A 118 30.10 23.26 12.29
CA GLY A 118 30.71 22.28 11.40
C GLY A 118 32.20 22.11 11.72
N GLY A 119 32.63 20.88 12.01
CA GLY A 119 34.05 20.55 12.14
C GLY A 119 34.83 20.92 10.86
N PRO A 120 36.18 21.02 10.93
CA PRO A 120 37.00 21.50 9.82
C PRO A 120 36.74 20.70 8.54
N PRO A 121 36.80 21.34 7.35
CA PRO A 121 36.66 20.64 6.08
C PRO A 121 37.77 19.60 5.96
N THR A 122 37.39 18.32 5.94
CA THR A 122 38.28 17.18 5.66
C THR A 122 38.48 17.00 4.18
#